data_AF-A0A2A4U9U9-F1
#
_entry.id   AF-A0A2A4U9U9-F1
#
_cell.length_a   1.000
_cell.length_b   1.000
_cell.length_c   1.000
_cell.angle_alpha   90.00
_cell.angle_beta   90.00
_cell.angle_gamma   90.00
#
_symmetry.space_group_name_H-M   'P 1'
#
loop_
_entity.id
_entity.type
_entity.pdbx_description
1 polymer ?
#
loop_
_entity_poly.entity_id
_entity_poly.type
_entity_poly.pdbx_seq_one_letter_code
_entity_poly.pdbx_strand_id
1 'polypeptide(L)' 'MLIEWDEREDYGEERWVGVGWLQSLIGVVVYVERYEDTIRIISARKANKREVRRYEQSIKD' A
#
# COMPACT_ATOMS: atom_id res chain seq x y z
N MET A 1 7.74 -1.32 -6.69
CA MET A 1 6.60 -1.37 -5.74
C MET A 1 7.12 -0.90 -4.40
N LEU A 2 6.40 0.01 -3.73
CA LEU A 2 6.74 0.52 -2.40
C LEU A 2 5.82 -0.17 -1.39
N ILE A 3 6.38 -0.74 -0.32
CA ILE A 3 5.62 -1.32 0.80
C ILE A 3 6.14 -0.69 2.08
N GLU A 4 5.23 -0.23 2.94
CA GLU A 4 5.55 0.37 4.23
C GLU A 4 4.50 -0.01 5.28
N TRP A 5 4.87 0.10 6.55
CA TRP A 5 3.94 -0.04 7.67
C TRP A 5 2.92 1.11 7.69
N ASP A 6 1.66 0.81 8.00
CA ASP A 6 0.63 1.83 8.19
C ASP A 6 0.68 2.39 9.63
N GLU A 7 1.62 3.29 9.87
CA GLU A 7 1.86 3.90 11.19
C GLU A 7 0.98 5.12 11.48
N ARG A 8 -0.08 5.34 10.68
CA ARG A 8 -0.91 6.55 10.81
C ARG A 8 -1.74 6.57 12.09
N GLU A 9 -2.16 5.41 12.56
CA GLU A 9 -2.99 5.22 13.76
C GLU A 9 -2.67 3.86 14.40
N ASP A 10 -2.96 3.71 15.69
CA ASP A 10 -2.98 2.38 16.32
C ASP A 10 -4.29 1.66 15.98
N TYR A 11 -4.24 0.82 14.95
CA TYR A 11 -5.40 0.06 14.47
C TYR A 11 -5.65 -1.25 15.25
N GLY A 12 -4.82 -1.57 16.25
CA GLY A 12 -4.88 -2.84 16.97
C GLY A 12 -4.50 -4.06 16.13
N GLU A 13 -3.94 -3.86 14.93
CA GLU A 13 -3.43 -4.89 14.03
C GLU A 13 -2.33 -4.34 13.13
N GLU A 14 -1.39 -5.22 12.75
CA GLU A 14 -0.30 -4.92 11.83
C GLU A 14 -0.81 -4.72 10.40
N ARG A 15 -0.72 -3.49 9.91
CA ARG A 15 -1.18 -3.09 8.57
C ARG A 15 -0.03 -2.66 7.68
N TRP A 16 -0.15 -3.03 6.42
CA TRP A 16 0.77 -2.68 5.36
C TRP A 16 0.10 -1.79 4.33
N VAL A 17 0.84 -0.81 3.81
CA VAL A 17 0.46 0.00 2.66
C VAL A 17 1.38 -0.35 1.49
N GLY A 18 0.80 -0.96 0.46
CA GLY A 18 1.45 -1.21 -0.82
C GLY A 18 1.07 -0.15 -1.84
N VAL A 19 2.06 0.43 -2.53
CA VAL A 19 1.88 1.34 -3.66
C VAL A 19 2.63 0.82 -4.88
N GLY A 20 1.94 0.72 -6.01
CA GLY A 20 2.56 0.19 -7.22
C GLY A 20 1.67 0.25 -8.45
N TRP A 21 2.23 -0.14 -9.59
CA TRP A 21 1.50 -0.26 -10.84
C TRP A 21 0.51 -1.43 -10.78
N LEU A 22 -0.75 -1.13 -11.06
CA LEU A 22 -1.84 -2.05 -11.32
C LEU A 22 -2.25 -1.84 -12.78
N GLN A 23 -1.68 -2.65 -13.67
CA GLN A 23 -1.86 -2.52 -15.12
C GLN A 23 -1.56 -1.10 -15.62
N SER A 24 -2.59 -0.27 -15.85
CA SER A 24 -2.51 1.07 -16.43
C SER A 24 -2.59 2.21 -15.42
N LEU A 25 -2.65 1.93 -14.12
CA LEU A 25 -2.68 2.96 -13.08
C LEU A 25 -1.78 2.61 -11.89
N ILE A 26 -1.45 3.60 -11.06
CA ILE A 26 -0.84 3.36 -9.75
C ILE A 26 -1.95 3.19 -8.73
N GLY A 27 -1.93 2.07 -8.02
CA GLY A 27 -2.85 1.72 -6.96
C GLY A 27 -2.22 1.80 -5.59
N VAL A 28 -3.08 1.95 -4.57
CA VAL A 28 -2.76 1.79 -3.16
C VAL A 28 -3.58 0.62 -2.63
N VAL A 29 -2.92 -0.31 -1.96
CA VAL A 29 -3.54 -1.44 -1.25
C VAL A 29 -3.15 -1.35 0.21
N VAL A 30 -4.13 -1.33 1.10
CA VAL A 30 -3.92 -1.51 2.55
C VAL A 30 -4.34 -2.92 2.90
N TYR A 31 -3.47 -3.68 3.53
CA TYR A 31 -3.73 -5.08 3.83
C TYR A 31 -3.12 -5.52 5.16
N VAL A 32 -3.61 -6.64 5.67
CA VAL A 32 -3.00 -7.36 6.79
C VAL A 32 -2.66 -8.77 6.33
N GLU A 33 -1.54 -9.28 6.82
CA GLU A 33 -1.18 -10.69 6.69
C GLU A 33 -1.80 -11.44 7.87
N ARG A 34 -2.52 -12.52 7.58
CA ARG A 34 -3.16 -13.41 8.57
C ARG A 34 -2.45 -14.76 8.55
N TYR A 35 -2.85 -15.64 9.47
CA TYR A 35 -2.41 -17.04 9.48
C TYR A 35 -2.68 -17.73 8.13
N GLU A 36 -1.87 -18.77 7.84
CA GLU A 36 -2.04 -19.64 6.68
C GLU A 36 -2.02 -18.89 5.34
N ASP A 37 -1.01 -18.01 5.15
CA ASP A 37 -0.76 -17.27 3.91
C ASP A 37 -1.95 -16.44 3.40
N THR A 38 -2.87 -16.09 4.30
CA THR A 38 -4.08 -15.34 3.96
C THR A 38 -3.82 -13.84 4.04
N ILE A 39 -4.00 -13.13 2.92
CA ILE A 39 -3.95 -11.67 2.88
C ILE A 39 -5.38 -11.12 2.92
N ARG A 40 -5.71 -10.32 3.94
CA ARG A 40 -6.97 -9.57 3.97
C ARG A 40 -6.73 -8.14 3.50
N ILE A 41 -7.29 -7.82 2.34
CA ILE A 41 -7.32 -6.44 1.83
C ILE A 41 -8.33 -5.63 2.66
N ILE A 42 -7.87 -4.54 3.26
CA ILE A 42 -8.70 -3.55 3.95
C ILE A 42 -9.17 -2.48 2.97
N SER A 43 -8.29 -2.05 2.06
CA SER A 43 -8.62 -1.03 1.06
C SER A 43 -7.83 -1.27 -0.22
N ALA A 44 -8.49 -1.15 -1.37
CA ALA A 44 -7.84 -1.12 -2.67
C ALA A 44 -8.42 0.04 -3.47
N ARG A 45 -7.57 0.97 -3.89
CA ARG A 45 -8.00 2.17 -4.59
C ARG A 45 -6.94 2.71 -5.52
N LYS A 46 -7.36 3.58 -6.43
CA LYS A 46 -6.43 4.41 -7.20
C LYS A 46 -5.62 5.32 -6.27
N ALA A 47 -4.32 5.44 -6.54
CA ALA A 47 -3.45 6.37 -5.85
C ALA A 47 -3.85 7.81 -6.17
N ASN A 48 -3.80 8.69 -5.17
CA ASN A 48 -3.96 10.12 -5.37
C ASN A 48 -2.65 10.75 -5.90
N LYS A 49 -2.72 12.02 -6.32
CA LYS A 49 -1.57 12.73 -6.89
C LYS A 49 -0.35 12.77 -5.95
N ARG A 50 -0.56 12.79 -4.63
CA ARG A 50 0.52 12.82 -3.63
C ARG A 50 1.23 11.47 -3.55
N GLU A 51 0.45 10.39 -3.48
CA GLU A 51 0.96 9.01 -3.44
C GLU A 51 1.69 8.63 -4.73
N VAL A 52 1.17 9.04 -5.88
CA VAL A 52 1.86 8.87 -7.18
C VAL A 52 3.24 9.52 -7.15
N ARG A 53 3.33 10.78 -6.73
CA ARG A 53 4.62 11.49 -6.65
C ARG A 53 5.60 10.82 -5.68
N ARG A 54 5.11 10.37 -4.52
CA ARG A 54 5.93 9.64 -3.54
C ARG A 54 6.48 8.36 -4.14
N TYR A 55 5.63 7.59 -4.80
CA TYR A 55 6.03 6.37 -5.49
C TYR A 55 7.06 6.65 -6.59
N GLU A 56 6.81 7.64 -7.45
CA GLU A 56 7.76 8.02 -8.52
C GLU A 56 9.12 8.48 -7.99
N GLN A 57 9.15 9.19 -6.85
CA GLN A 57 10.40 9.57 -6.18
C GLN A 57 11.14 8.34 -5.66
N SER A 58 10.44 7.37 -5.07
CA SER A 58 11.05 6.16 -4.53
C SER A 58 11.60 5.19 -5.59
N ILE A 59 11.36 5.42 -6.89
CA ILE A 59 11.93 4.61 -8.00
C ILE A 59 13.07 5.32 -8.73
N LYS A 60 13.35 6.59 -8.39
CA LYS A 60 14.38 7.39 -9.05
C LYS A 60 15.74 7.32 -8.36
N ASP A 61 15.80 6.71 -7.19
CA ASP A 61 17.01 6.34 -6.46
C ASP A 61 17.37 4.87 -6.75
#